data_AF-A0A645HPU8-F1
#
_entry.id   AF-A0A645HPU8-F1
#
_cell.length_a   1.000
_cell.length_b   1.000
_cell.length_c   1.000
_cell.angle_alpha   90.00
_cell.angle_beta   90.00
_cell.angle_gamma   90.00
#
_symmetry.space_group_name_H-M   'P 1'
#
loop_
_entity.id
_entity.type
_entity.pdbx_description
1 polymer ?
#
loop_
_entity_poly.entity_id
_entity_poly.type
_entity_poly.pdbx_seq_one_letter_code
_entity_poly.pdbx_strand_id
1 'polypeptide(L)'
;MLELVGKATNTPYWRCIPGGKPDPVVVENMRRAYEALSPELKLGLVQVTLRKYGEPVQITQTLDEDTQRALQKVYSERYASLGELDVMTWKGFEPLFFGVPMAWDGQLAEMTPPPAARMPQEGVPTTTANDRVGS
;
A
#
# COMPACT_ATOMS: atom_id res chain seq x y z
N MET A 1 -25.63 6.01 -19.28
CA MET A 1 -25.18 4.90 -18.41
C MET A 1 -23.75 5.07 -17.89
N LEU A 2 -22.85 5.75 -18.61
CA LEU A 2 -21.54 6.24 -18.11
C LEU A 2 -21.62 7.38 -17.06
N GLU A 3 -22.79 7.99 -16.83
CA GLU A 3 -22.95 9.12 -15.91
C GLU A 3 -22.60 8.81 -14.44
N LEU A 4 -22.65 7.54 -14.04
CA LEU A 4 -22.28 7.10 -12.68
C LEU A 4 -20.76 6.86 -12.54
N VAL A 5 -20.06 6.64 -13.65
CA VAL A 5 -18.60 6.43 -13.70
C VAL A 5 -17.85 7.78 -13.73
N GLY A 6 -18.50 8.87 -14.19
CA GLY A 6 -17.89 10.18 -14.40
C GLY A 6 -18.00 11.20 -13.26
N LYS A 7 -18.99 11.14 -12.36
CA LYS A 7 -19.13 12.13 -11.25
C LYS A 7 -18.22 11.88 -10.04
N ALA A 8 -17.55 10.74 -9.99
CA ALA A 8 -16.58 10.38 -8.97
C ALA A 8 -15.31 9.84 -9.64
N THR A 9 -14.46 10.70 -10.19
CA THR A 9 -13.12 10.27 -10.61
C THR A 9 -12.22 10.07 -9.39
N ASN A 10 -12.69 9.29 -8.40
CA ASN A 10 -11.95 8.72 -7.27
C ASN A 10 -10.83 7.77 -7.75
N THR A 11 -10.15 8.17 -8.81
CA THR A 11 -9.04 7.52 -9.45
C THR A 11 -7.84 7.83 -8.56
N PRO A 12 -7.20 6.82 -7.96
CA PRO A 12 -6.03 7.03 -7.15
C PRO A 12 -4.84 7.35 -8.06
N TYR A 13 -4.85 8.55 -8.65
CA TYR A 13 -3.91 9.02 -9.68
C TYR A 13 -2.47 8.95 -9.18
N TRP A 14 -2.27 9.15 -7.87
CA TRP A 14 -0.98 9.02 -7.22
C TRP A 14 -0.38 7.62 -7.35
N ARG A 15 -1.19 6.58 -7.56
CA ARG A 15 -0.67 5.24 -7.85
C ARG A 15 0.10 5.21 -9.14
N CYS A 16 -0.31 5.99 -10.15
CA CYS A 16 0.31 6.03 -11.46
C CYS A 16 1.61 6.87 -11.51
N ILE A 17 2.02 7.45 -10.38
CA ILE A 17 3.19 8.31 -10.27
C ILE A 17 4.19 7.64 -9.31
N PRO A 18 5.46 7.42 -9.71
CA PRO A 18 6.48 6.92 -8.81
C PRO A 18 6.62 7.82 -7.57
N GLY A 19 6.42 7.26 -6.38
CA GLY A 19 6.47 8.02 -5.12
C GLY A 19 5.26 8.95 -4.86
N GLY A 20 4.18 8.83 -5.64
CA GLY A 20 2.95 9.58 -5.41
C GLY A 20 2.37 9.32 -4.01
N LYS A 21 1.98 10.40 -3.32
CA LYS A 21 1.38 10.30 -1.98
C LYS A 21 -0.15 10.26 -2.06
N PRO A 22 -0.83 9.52 -1.17
CA PRO A 22 -2.29 9.53 -1.11
C PRO A 22 -2.85 10.93 -0.88
N ASP A 23 -3.83 11.32 -1.69
CA ASP A 23 -4.57 12.57 -1.53
C ASP A 23 -5.69 12.38 -0.49
N PRO A 24 -5.66 13.11 0.65
CA PRO A 24 -6.61 12.89 1.73
C PRO A 24 -8.06 13.16 1.33
N VAL A 25 -8.30 14.09 0.39
CA VAL A 25 -9.66 14.40 -0.08
C VAL A 25 -10.21 13.24 -0.90
N VAL A 26 -9.37 12.68 -1.77
CA VAL A 26 -9.77 11.54 -2.60
C VAL A 26 -9.97 10.29 -1.75
N VAL A 27 -9.06 10.02 -0.79
CA VAL A 27 -9.20 8.90 0.14
C VAL A 27 -10.51 9.01 0.94
N GLU A 28 -10.83 10.19 1.47
CA GLU A 28 -12.07 10.42 2.21
C GLU A 28 -13.32 10.23 1.33
N ASN A 29 -13.29 10.69 0.08
CA ASN A 29 -14.38 10.46 -0.86
C ASN A 29 -14.53 8.98 -1.21
N MET A 30 -13.44 8.23 -1.31
CA MET A 30 -13.45 6.78 -1.54
C MET A 30 -14.02 6.03 -0.33
N ARG A 31 -13.64 6.42 0.88
CA ARG A 31 -14.22 5.89 2.12
C ARG A 31 -15.73 6.07 2.15
N ARG A 32 -16.21 7.29 1.91
CA ARG A 32 -17.65 7.60 1.88
C ARG A 32 -18.38 6.79 0.81
N ALA A 33 -17.79 6.67 -0.38
CA ALA A 33 -18.37 5.88 -1.46
C ALA A 33 -18.45 4.40 -1.08
N TYR A 34 -17.38 3.83 -0.51
CA TYR A 34 -17.35 2.43 -0.08
C TYR A 34 -18.36 2.14 1.02
N GLU A 35 -18.45 3.01 2.03
CA GLU A 35 -19.38 2.85 3.15
C GLU A 35 -20.85 2.90 2.72
N ALA A 36 -21.16 3.65 1.64
CA ALA A 36 -22.49 3.74 1.08
C ALA A 36 -22.90 2.54 0.20
N LEU A 37 -21.98 1.63 -0.12
CA LEU A 37 -22.28 0.42 -0.90
C LEU A 37 -23.07 -0.59 -0.07
N SER A 38 -23.94 -1.34 -0.75
CA SER A 38 -24.55 -2.54 -0.17
C SER A 38 -23.50 -3.60 0.15
N PRO A 39 -23.75 -4.51 1.10
CA PRO A 39 -22.83 -5.59 1.43
C PRO A 39 -22.39 -6.42 0.21
N GLU A 40 -23.32 -6.73 -0.69
CA GLU A 40 -23.08 -7.52 -1.90
C GLU A 40 -22.13 -6.79 -2.86
N LEU A 41 -22.30 -5.47 -3.01
CA LEU A 41 -21.41 -4.66 -3.84
C LEU A 41 -20.02 -4.50 -3.24
N LYS A 42 -19.91 -4.38 -1.90
CA LYS A 42 -18.62 -4.41 -1.20
C LYS A 42 -17.87 -5.72 -1.46
N LEU A 43 -18.56 -6.85 -1.31
CA LEU A 43 -17.99 -8.17 -1.56
C LEU A 43 -17.56 -8.34 -3.02
N GLY A 44 -18.38 -7.91 -3.98
CA GLY A 44 -18.00 -7.92 -5.39
C GLY A 44 -16.73 -7.11 -5.66
N LEU A 45 -16.58 -5.95 -5.02
CA LEU A 45 -15.37 -5.12 -5.14
C LEU A 45 -14.14 -5.76 -4.49
N VAL A 46 -14.31 -6.40 -3.32
CA VAL A 46 -13.27 -7.20 -2.66
C VAL A 46 -12.80 -8.33 -3.58
N GLN A 47 -13.72 -9.10 -4.17
CA GLN A 47 -13.41 -10.20 -5.10
C GLN A 47 -12.67 -9.71 -6.35
N VAL A 48 -13.11 -8.61 -6.96
CA VAL A 48 -12.38 -7.96 -8.07
C VAL A 48 -10.97 -7.57 -7.64
N THR A 49 -10.82 -7.04 -6.43
CA THR A 49 -9.52 -6.62 -5.89
C THR A 49 -8.60 -7.82 -5.67
N LEU A 50 -9.09 -8.91 -5.05
CA LEU A 50 -8.36 -10.17 -4.87
C LEU A 50 -7.87 -10.78 -6.18
N ARG A 51 -8.69 -10.72 -7.24
CA ARG A 51 -8.24 -11.16 -8.58
C ARG A 51 -7.05 -10.37 -9.11
N LYS A 52 -6.92 -9.09 -8.76
CA LYS A 52 -5.74 -8.28 -9.12
C LYS A 52 -4.49 -8.69 -8.35
N TYR A 53 -4.62 -9.37 -7.22
CA TYR A 53 -3.52 -10.05 -6.54
C TYR A 53 -3.18 -11.43 -7.15
N GLY A 54 -3.95 -11.90 -8.13
CA GLY A 54 -3.77 -13.21 -8.76
C GLY A 54 -4.55 -14.35 -8.09
N GLU A 55 -5.41 -14.05 -7.11
CA GLU A 55 -6.23 -15.07 -6.45
C GLU A 55 -7.36 -15.57 -7.38
N PRO A 56 -7.62 -16.89 -7.45
CA PRO A 56 -8.58 -17.49 -8.37
C PRO A 56 -10.03 -17.41 -7.86
N VAL A 57 -10.48 -16.22 -7.45
CA VAL A 57 -11.80 -15.98 -6.86
C VAL A 57 -12.83 -15.61 -7.93
N GLN A 58 -14.05 -16.14 -7.82
CA GLN A 58 -15.18 -15.75 -8.66
C GLN A 58 -15.91 -14.53 -8.08
N ILE A 59 -16.54 -13.73 -8.94
CA ILE A 59 -17.34 -12.57 -8.48
C ILE A 59 -18.76 -13.05 -8.20
N THR A 60 -18.97 -13.61 -7.01
CA THR A 60 -20.27 -14.14 -6.54
C THR A 60 -21.06 -13.13 -5.72
N GLN A 61 -20.40 -12.03 -5.27
CA GLN A 61 -20.96 -11.05 -4.33
C GLN A 61 -21.36 -11.65 -2.97
N THR A 62 -20.86 -12.84 -2.66
CA THR A 62 -21.05 -13.53 -1.39
C THR A 62 -19.70 -13.85 -0.75
N LEU A 63 -19.67 -13.97 0.58
CA LEU A 63 -18.46 -14.36 1.30
C LEU A 63 -18.32 -15.88 1.30
N ASP A 64 -18.11 -16.46 0.12
CA ASP A 64 -17.86 -17.89 -0.05
C ASP A 64 -16.48 -18.32 0.49
N GLU A 65 -16.29 -19.63 0.63
CA GLU A 65 -15.07 -20.21 1.20
C GLU A 65 -13.81 -19.81 0.43
N ASP A 66 -13.90 -19.68 -0.89
CA ASP A 66 -12.77 -19.30 -1.73
C ASP A 66 -12.39 -17.83 -1.52
N THR A 67 -13.38 -16.95 -1.39
CA THR A 67 -13.17 -15.54 -1.03
C THR A 67 -12.54 -15.43 0.35
N GLN A 68 -13.02 -16.18 1.35
CA GLN A 68 -12.46 -16.19 2.70
C GLN A 68 -11.00 -16.68 2.72
N ARG A 69 -10.70 -17.76 2.00
CA ARG A 69 -9.35 -18.31 1.87
C ARG A 69 -8.38 -17.33 1.22
N ALA A 70 -8.81 -16.68 0.15
CA ALA A 70 -8.02 -15.67 -0.55
C ALA A 70 -7.75 -14.44 0.33
N LEU A 71 -8.76 -13.97 1.08
CA LEU A 71 -8.58 -12.90 2.06
C LEU A 71 -7.56 -13.28 3.12
N GLN A 72 -7.72 -14.45 3.75
CA GLN A 72 -6.79 -14.91 4.78
C GLN A 72 -5.35 -14.96 4.25
N LYS A 73 -5.15 -15.51 3.05
CA LYS A 73 -3.85 -15.58 2.40
C LYS A 73 -3.25 -14.20 2.16
N VAL A 74 -3.95 -13.31 1.45
CA VAL A 74 -3.44 -11.97 1.12
C VAL A 74 -3.13 -11.15 2.37
N TYR A 75 -3.99 -11.18 3.40
CA TYR A 75 -3.76 -10.43 4.64
C TYR A 75 -2.63 -11.01 5.47
N SER A 76 -2.50 -12.34 5.56
CA SER A 76 -1.38 -12.95 6.28
C SER A 76 -0.03 -12.71 5.60
N GLU A 77 0.01 -12.68 4.27
CA GLU A 77 1.25 -12.43 3.52
C GLU A 77 1.68 -10.95 3.53
N ARG A 78 0.72 -10.02 3.48
CA ARG A 78 1.02 -8.59 3.23
C ARG A 78 0.71 -7.66 4.39
N TYR A 79 -0.21 -8.04 5.28
CA TYR A 79 -0.79 -7.17 6.28
C TYR A 79 -0.83 -7.80 7.69
N ALA A 80 0.02 -8.80 7.96
CA ALA A 80 0.04 -9.52 9.24
C ALA A 80 0.17 -8.60 10.47
N SER A 81 0.84 -7.46 10.33
CA SER A 81 1.03 -6.47 11.40
C SER A 81 -0.22 -5.65 11.73
N LEU A 82 -1.26 -5.67 10.88
CA LEU A 82 -2.49 -4.89 11.10
C LEU A 82 -3.53 -5.61 11.97
N GLY A 83 -3.31 -6.90 12.28
CA GLY A 83 -4.22 -7.72 13.06
C GLY A 83 -5.48 -8.12 12.30
N GLU A 84 -6.53 -8.47 13.04
CA GLU A 84 -7.81 -8.86 12.45
C GLU A 84 -8.53 -7.64 11.86
N LEU A 85 -8.82 -7.71 10.56
CA LEU A 85 -9.46 -6.64 9.80
C LEU A 85 -10.70 -7.17 9.09
N ASP A 86 -11.83 -6.48 9.29
CA ASP A 86 -13.06 -6.74 8.57
C ASP A 86 -13.10 -5.96 7.25
N VAL A 87 -13.05 -6.67 6.13
CA VAL A 87 -13.11 -6.08 4.78
C VAL A 87 -14.43 -5.39 4.46
N MET A 88 -15.49 -5.63 5.22
CA MET A 88 -16.76 -4.91 5.08
C MET A 88 -16.69 -3.47 5.60
N THR A 89 -15.65 -3.18 6.40
CA THR A 89 -15.30 -1.83 6.83
C THR A 89 -14.25 -1.21 5.92
N TRP A 90 -14.21 0.12 5.87
CA TRP A 90 -13.16 0.83 5.15
C TRP A 90 -11.76 0.46 5.65
N LYS A 91 -11.57 0.32 6.97
CA LYS A 91 -10.28 -0.02 7.58
C LYS A 91 -9.72 -1.35 7.07
N GLY A 92 -10.59 -2.33 6.82
CA GLY A 92 -10.20 -3.57 6.18
C GLY A 92 -9.94 -3.37 4.70
N PHE A 93 -10.87 -2.78 3.97
CA PHE A 93 -10.80 -2.67 2.51
C PHE A 93 -9.66 -1.79 1.98
N GLU A 94 -9.35 -0.68 2.66
CA GLU A 94 -8.34 0.31 2.25
C GLU A 94 -6.97 -0.30 1.91
N PRO A 95 -6.31 -1.05 2.81
CA PRO A 95 -5.02 -1.66 2.51
C PRO A 95 -5.11 -2.66 1.36
N LEU A 96 -6.21 -3.42 1.26
CA LEU A 96 -6.42 -4.35 0.15
C LEU A 96 -6.49 -3.61 -1.19
N PHE A 97 -7.25 -2.51 -1.25
CA PHE A 97 -7.46 -1.76 -2.49
C PHE A 97 -6.22 -0.95 -2.91
N PHE A 98 -5.56 -0.27 -1.97
CA PHE A 98 -4.33 0.48 -2.23
C PHE A 98 -3.06 -0.38 -2.18
N GLY A 99 -3.16 -1.68 -1.94
CA GLY A 99 -2.01 -2.59 -2.00
C GLY A 99 -1.88 -3.37 -3.29
N VAL A 100 -2.81 -3.19 -4.24
CA VAL A 100 -2.82 -3.96 -5.50
C VAL A 100 -1.49 -3.77 -6.24
N PRO A 101 -0.77 -4.86 -6.60
CA PRO A 101 0.50 -4.75 -7.30
C PRO A 101 0.38 -3.95 -8.60
N MET A 102 1.25 -2.96 -8.77
CA MET A 102 1.38 -2.18 -10.00
C MET A 102 2.59 -2.65 -10.81
N ALA A 103 2.54 -2.49 -12.13
CA ALA A 103 3.60 -2.96 -13.04
C ALA A 103 4.99 -2.39 -12.75
N TRP A 104 5.08 -1.23 -12.08
CA TRP A 104 6.33 -0.58 -11.69
C TRP A 104 6.77 -0.87 -10.25
N ASP A 105 6.04 -1.68 -9.46
CA ASP A 105 6.45 -2.00 -8.09
C ASP A 105 7.82 -2.73 -8.06
N GLY A 106 8.16 -3.46 -9.13
CA GLY A 106 9.49 -4.06 -9.31
C GLY A 106 10.62 -3.04 -9.52
N GLN A 107 10.34 -1.87 -10.13
CA GLN A 107 11.35 -0.84 -10.42
C GLN A 107 11.68 0.02 -9.19
N LEU A 108 10.73 0.24 -8.28
CA LEU A 108 10.98 1.02 -7.05
C LEU A 108 11.85 0.27 -6.04
N ALA A 109 11.79 -1.07 -6.01
CA ALA A 109 12.68 -1.90 -5.21
C ALA A 109 14.15 -1.75 -5.63
N GLU A 110 14.41 -1.57 -6.93
CA GLU A 110 15.76 -1.35 -7.48
C GLU A 110 16.28 0.09 -7.28
N MET A 111 15.38 1.07 -7.11
CA MET A 111 15.74 2.47 -6.85
C MET A 111 15.95 2.80 -5.37
N THR A 112 15.70 1.86 -4.46
CA THR A 112 16.02 2.05 -3.04
C THR A 112 17.53 1.80 -2.87
N PRO A 113 18.35 2.83 -2.59
CA PRO A 113 19.76 2.58 -2.31
C PRO A 113 19.85 1.64 -1.11
N PRO A 114 20.76 0.64 -1.12
CA PRO A 114 20.95 -0.23 0.04
C PRO A 114 21.20 0.65 1.28
N PRO A 115 20.74 0.24 2.47
CA PRO A 115 21.00 0.99 3.68
C PRO A 115 22.50 1.25 3.75
N ALA A 116 22.87 2.53 3.78
CA ALA A 116 24.26 2.95 3.80
C ALA A 116 24.99 2.11 4.84
N ALA A 117 25.90 1.25 4.38
CA ALA A 117 26.80 0.53 5.26
C ALA A 117 27.40 1.60 6.18
N ARG A 118 27.21 1.44 7.49
CA ARG A 118 27.78 2.31 8.51
C ARG A 118 29.27 2.42 8.21
N MET A 119 29.70 3.54 7.63
CA MET A 119 31.11 3.82 7.48
C MET A 119 31.68 3.92 8.89
N PRO A 120 32.79 3.23 9.20
CA PRO A 120 33.46 3.38 10.49
C PRO A 120 33.86 4.85 10.62
N GLN A 121 33.45 5.48 11.73
CA GLN A 121 33.83 6.86 12.00
C GLN A 121 35.34 6.90 12.22
N GLU A 122 36.07 7.41 11.22
CA GLU A 122 37.48 7.76 11.35
C GLU A 122 37.65 8.85 12.41
N GLY A 123 38.66 8.65 13.25
CA GLY A 123 38.90 9.38 14.48
C GLY A 123 39.08 10.88 14.30
N VAL A 124 38.58 11.61 15.29
CA VAL A 124 38.79 13.05 15.48
C VAL A 124 40.30 13.30 15.71
N PRO A 125 41.00 14.14 14.92
CA PRO A 125 42.35 14.51 15.27
C PRO A 125 42.32 15.52 16.42
N THR A 126 42.84 15.12 17.58
CA THR A 126 43.12 16.01 18.71
C THR A 126 44.28 16.94 18.34
N THR A 127 44.03 18.24 18.27
CA THR A 127 45.07 19.27 18.20
C THR A 127 45.92 19.21 19.47
N THR A 128 47.15 18.70 19.36
CA THR A 128 48.21 18.91 20.36
C THR A 128 49.14 19.99 19.83
N ALA A 129 49.08 21.17 20.45
CA ALA A 129 50.11 22.19 20.34
C ALA A 129 51.40 21.67 20.99
N ASN A 130 52.51 21.67 20.26
CA ASN A 130 53.83 21.62 20.88
C ASN A 130 54.83 22.39 20.02
N ASP A 131 55.11 23.61 20.46
CA ASP A 131 56.11 24.51 19.92
C ASP A 131 57.48 24.11 20.51
N ARG A 132 58.37 23.54 19.68
CA ARG A 132 59.81 23.43 19.95
C ARG A 132 60.56 23.50 18.63
N VAL A 133 61.08 24.68 18.30
CA VAL A 133 62.23 24.86 17.42
C VAL A 133 63.41 25.26 18.29
N GLY A 134 64.43 24.40 18.33
CA GLY A 134 65.77 24.77 18.75
C GLY A 134 66.65 24.95 17.51
N SER A 135 67.37 26.05 17.46
CA SER A 135 68.73 26.21 16.94
C SER A 135 69.28 27.52 17.46
#